data_AF-A0A534AN23-F1
#
_entry.id   AF-A0A534AN23-F1
#
_cell.length_a   1.000
_cell.length_b   1.000
_cell.length_c   1.000
_cell.angle_alpha   90.00
_cell.angle_beta   90.00
_cell.angle_gamma   90.00
#
_symmetry.space_group_name_H-M   'P 1'
#
loop_
_entity.id
_entity.type
_entity.pdbx_description
1 polymer ?
#
loop_
_entity_poly.entity_id
_entity_poly.type
_entity_poly.pdbx_seq_one_letter_code
_entity_poly.pdbx_strand_id
1 'polypeptide(L)' 'ESDGSVEAEEVLADLTIYFPFIPAESLFATVVEWGRYAELVDHDTVAGRVPLLGWESAAEVRSD' A
#
# COMPACT_ATOMS: atom_id res chain seq x y z
N GLU A 1 7.05 -1.74 17.12
CA GLU A 1 6.16 -0.86 16.33
C GLU A 1 6.26 -1.25 14.86
N SER A 2 5.15 -1.29 14.12
CA SER A 2 5.22 -1.42 12.66
C SER A 2 5.63 -0.05 12.11
N ASP A 3 6.70 0.00 11.33
CA ASP A 3 7.37 1.20 10.78
C ASP A 3 6.52 1.98 9.77
N GLY A 4 5.19 1.94 9.90
CA GLY A 4 4.22 2.61 9.03
C GLY A 4 4.44 2.32 7.55
N SER A 5 5.14 1.26 7.17
CA SER A 5 5.56 0.97 5.81
C SER A 5 5.61 -0.53 5.57
N VAL A 6 5.30 -0.94 4.33
CA VAL A 6 5.32 -2.34 3.87
C VAL A 6 6.26 -2.49 2.67
N GLU A 7 6.84 -3.67 2.48
CA GLU A 7 7.71 -3.92 1.34
C GLU A 7 6.88 -4.06 0.05
N ALA A 8 7.29 -3.40 -1.03
CA ALA A 8 6.56 -3.46 -2.31
C ALA A 8 6.51 -4.91 -2.86
N GLU A 9 7.58 -5.68 -2.68
CA GLU A 9 7.66 -7.08 -3.09
C GLU A 9 6.66 -7.98 -2.34
N GLU A 10 6.45 -7.72 -1.04
CA GLU A 10 5.47 -8.44 -0.23
C GLU A 10 4.06 -8.15 -0.74
N VAL A 11 3.76 -6.88 -1.02
CA VAL A 11 2.46 -6.49 -1.60
C VAL A 11 2.26 -7.13 -2.97
N LEU A 12 3.28 -7.17 -3.84
CA LEU A 12 3.18 -7.79 -5.17
C LEU A 12 2.95 -9.32 -5.07
N ALA A 13 3.61 -9.99 -4.13
CA ALA A 13 3.39 -11.41 -3.87
C ALA A 13 1.95 -11.67 -3.41
N ASP A 14 1.44 -10.87 -2.48
CA ASP A 14 0.07 -10.96 -1.99
C ASP A 14 -0.95 -10.69 -3.11
N LEU A 15 -0.74 -9.65 -3.91
CA LEU A 15 -1.62 -9.33 -5.03
C LEU A 15 -1.65 -10.47 -6.06
N THR A 16 -0.53 -11.15 -6.29
CA THR A 16 -0.47 -12.33 -7.16
C THR A 16 -1.31 -13.49 -6.61
N ILE A 17 -1.29 -13.68 -5.28
CA ILE A 17 -2.06 -14.74 -4.60
C ILE A 17 -3.56 -14.41 -4.61
N TYR A 18 -3.94 -13.18 -4.28
CA TYR A 18 -5.34 -12.79 -4.10
C TYR A 18 -6.05 -12.43 -5.41
N PHE A 19 -5.32 -11.93 -6.41
CA PHE A 19 -5.87 -11.50 -7.70
C PHE A 19 -5.22 -12.26 -8.88
N PRO A 20 -5.39 -13.59 -8.98
CA PRO A 20 -4.65 -14.43 -9.93
C PRO A 20 -4.94 -14.16 -11.41
N PHE A 21 -5.94 -13.34 -11.72
CA PHE A 21 -6.34 -12.98 -13.09
C PHE A 21 -6.01 -11.54 -13.46
N ILE A 22 -5.42 -10.77 -12.54
CA ILE A 22 -5.01 -9.38 -12.76
C ILE A 22 -3.49 -9.32 -12.59
N PRO A 23 -2.73 -8.72 -13.52
CA PRO A 23 -1.29 -8.54 -13.34
C PRO A 23 -1.00 -7.74 -12.07
N ALA A 24 -0.25 -8.33 -11.13
CA ALA A 24 0.04 -7.73 -9.83
C ALA A 24 0.70 -6.35 -9.95
N GLU A 25 1.66 -6.19 -10.86
CA GLU A 25 2.33 -4.92 -11.17
C GLU A 25 1.35 -3.83 -11.59
N SER A 26 0.42 -4.15 -12.49
CA SER A 26 -0.60 -3.19 -12.97
C SER A 26 -1.57 -2.81 -11.86
N LEU A 27 -1.99 -3.79 -11.05
CA LEU A 27 -2.88 -3.57 -9.92
C LEU A 27 -2.19 -2.73 -8.83
N PHE A 28 -0.94 -3.05 -8.52
CA PHE A 28 -0.12 -2.33 -7.56
C PHE A 28 0.10 -0.87 -8.00
N ALA A 29 0.46 -0.64 -9.26
CA ALA A 29 0.60 0.72 -9.81
C ALA A 29 -0.70 1.51 -9.69
N THR A 30 -1.85 0.87 -9.98
CA THR A 30 -3.18 1.48 -9.81
C THR A 30 -3.43 1.83 -8.34
N VAL A 31 -3.21 0.90 -7.41
CA VAL A 31 -3.39 1.15 -5.97
C VAL A 31 -2.51 2.29 -5.47
N VAL A 32 -1.24 2.33 -5.88
CA VAL A 32 -0.30 3.40 -5.53
C VAL A 32 -0.75 4.76 -6.11
N GLU A 33 -1.23 4.80 -7.35
CA GLU A 33 -1.73 6.02 -7.98
C GLU A 33 -2.93 6.59 -7.22
N TRP A 34 -3.96 5.76 -6.99
CA TRP A 34 -5.16 6.19 -6.26
C TRP A 34 -4.86 6.49 -4.79
N GLY A 35 -3.97 5.73 -4.17
CA GLY A 35 -3.56 5.93 -2.78
C GLY A 35 -2.78 7.22 -2.59
N ARG A 36 -1.92 7.61 -3.54
CA ARG A 36 -1.25 8.92 -3.55
C ARG A 36 -2.25 10.06 -3.74
N TYR A 37 -3.19 9.90 -4.65
CA TYR A 37 -4.26 10.89 -4.86
C TYR A 37 -5.09 11.11 -3.59
N ALA A 38 -5.30 10.06 -2.80
CA ALA A 38 -6.02 10.11 -1.53
C ALA A 38 -5.13 10.47 -0.32
N GLU A 39 -3.83 10.73 -0.52
CA GLU A 39 -2.86 11.01 0.55
C GLU A 39 -2.73 9.87 1.59
N LEU A 40 -2.91 8.62 1.14
CA LEU A 40 -2.90 7.42 2.00
C LEU A 40 -1.61 6.59 1.92
N VAL A 41 -0.88 6.65 0.81
CA VAL A 41 0.38 5.92 0.64
C VAL A 41 1.36 6.74 -0.20
N ASP A 42 2.66 6.46 -0.07
CA ASP A 42 3.67 7.03 -0.96
C ASP A 42 4.81 6.08 -1.30
N HIS A 43 4.63 5.25 -2.34
CA HIS A 43 5.63 4.25 -2.76
C HIS A 43 7.02 4.86 -3.09
N ASP A 44 8.00 4.61 -2.22
CA ASP A 44 9.40 4.91 -2.45
C ASP A 44 10.02 3.81 -3.32
N THR A 45 10.19 4.12 -4.60
CA THR A 45 10.75 3.19 -5.59
C THR A 45 12.25 2.95 -5.42
N VAL A 46 12.96 3.82 -4.69
CA VAL A 46 14.38 3.67 -4.41
C VAL A 46 14.58 2.73 -3.22
N ALA A 47 13.77 2.88 -2.18
CA ALA A 47 13.79 2.01 -1.01
C ALA A 47 13.04 0.69 -1.24
N GLY A 48 12.13 0.63 -2.22
CA GLY A 48 11.27 -0.54 -2.46
C GLY A 48 10.16 -0.70 -1.42
N ARG A 49 9.73 0.40 -0.78
CA ARG A 49 8.79 0.38 0.34
C ARG A 49 7.57 1.25 0.07
N VAL A 50 6.43 0.89 0.63
CA VAL A 50 5.18 1.65 0.59
C VAL A 50 4.85 2.14 2.01
N PRO A 51 5.30 3.35 2.37
CA PRO A 51 4.78 4.11 3.50
C PRO A 51 3.26 4.24 3.43
N LEU A 52 2.61 4.00 4.57
CA LEU A 52 1.21 4.21 4.84
C LEU A 52 1.07 5.54 5.57
N LEU A 53 0.44 6.51 4.90
CA LEU A 53 0.21 7.85 5.40
C LEU A 53 -1.14 7.92 6.13
N GLY A 54 -1.21 8.67 7.23
CA GLY A 54 -2.46 8.92 7.95
C GLY A 54 -3.08 7.70 8.64
N TRP A 55 -2.35 6.58 8.72
CA TRP A 55 -2.81 5.33 9.36
C TRP A 55 -3.19 5.53 10.84
N GLU A 56 -2.54 6.47 11.53
CA GLU A 56 -2.84 6.81 12.92
C GLU A 56 -4.24 7.45 13.06
N SER A 57 -4.63 8.33 12.14
CA SER A 57 -5.95 9.00 12.17
C SER A 57 -7.11 8.07 11.81
N ALA A 58 -6.89 7.06 10.96
CA ALA A 58 -7.92 6.09 10.59
C ALA A 58 -8.21 5.05 11.68
N ALA A 59 -7.26 4.78 12.58
CA ALA A 59 -7.42 3.87 13.71
C ALA A 59 -8.26 4.50 14.86
N GLU A 60 -8.11 5.80 15.08
CA GLU A 60 -8.92 6.55 16.06
C GLU A 60 -10.41 6.61 15.67
N VAL A 61 -10.72 6.85 14.38
CA VAL A 61 -12.12 6.94 13.88
C VAL A 61 -12.91 5.64 14.02
N ARG A 62 -12.24 4.48 14.14
CA ARG A 62 -12.89 3.16 14.28
C ARG A 62 -13.10 2.74 15.75
N SER A 63 -12.58 3.52 16.69
CA SER A 63 -12.68 3.24 18.13
C SER A 63 -13.89 3.94 18.80
N ASP A 64 -14.63 4.77 18.04
CA ASP A 64 -15.93 5.37 18.41
C ASP A 64 -17.10 4.61 17.76
#